data_AF-A0A254SWC3-F1
#
_entry.id   AF-A0A254SWC3-F1
#
_cell.length_a   1.000
_cell.length_b   1.000
_cell.length_c   1.000
_cell.angle_alpha   90.00
_cell.angle_beta   90.00
_cell.angle_gamma   90.00
#
_symmetry.space_group_name_H-M   'P 1'
#
loop_
_entity.id
_entity.type
_entity.pdbx_description
1 polymer ?
#
loop_
_entity_poly.entity_id
_entity_poly.type
_entity_poly.pdbx_seq_one_letter_code
_entity_poly.pdbx_strand_id
1 'polypeptide(L)'
;MRLCINHFVWIVFCILLVSHNVFAAEDTLWATDSLRAYVQDEKTRAEKLRSEMLKAIVEDRNEDIKQIARDIDDFDQSSIAYPVFLTREKYLLNYFVHNFDFWSNVDSVDVLRNIDYGIKDTLFVLLRFHYESAKIEKTLKNVENKSDRAFIYIVLNSLFEKRDFAMDLLLKKYKSHLTNQEQRTYLVNRFEINDRSDEDVDVSNTIFVGAGIVKPMGAIADTLSVIGVDISCGQDWIRKNLIYELLATIHFFNTKKPQSWRFVDLGFDFNFGYKFVSKNKFNLFGAANVGIDFNYLGDLKDESGKNVSPIQFYPTFGANLIGDLWASSHSGVRLRVGVSNLWSDKVVKSSGVRLFATIEWLVDRDKVIE
;
A
#
# COMPACT_ATOMS: atom_id res chain seq x y z
N MET A 1 -1.20 5.06 -1.66
CA MET A 1 -0.32 4.81 -2.83
C MET A 1 1.14 5.23 -2.63
N ARG A 2 1.46 6.40 -2.04
CA ARG A 2 2.87 6.83 -1.80
C ARG A 2 3.66 5.98 -0.79
N LEU A 3 3.01 5.37 0.21
CA LEU A 3 3.69 4.51 1.22
C LEU A 3 4.07 3.10 0.72
N CYS A 4 3.37 2.58 -0.31
CA CYS A 4 3.57 1.20 -0.79
C CYS A 4 4.76 1.07 -1.73
N ILE A 5 5.00 2.11 -2.55
CA ILE A 5 6.20 2.23 -3.39
C ILE A 5 7.45 2.28 -2.50
N ASN A 6 7.38 2.98 -1.36
CA ASN A 6 8.54 3.12 -0.47
C ASN A 6 9.03 1.80 0.13
N HIS A 7 8.16 0.83 0.45
CA HIS A 7 8.59 -0.45 1.06
C HIS A 7 9.16 -1.43 0.04
N PHE A 8 8.58 -1.52 -1.16
CA PHE A 8 9.11 -2.36 -2.24
C PHE A 8 10.43 -1.80 -2.76
N VAL A 9 10.50 -0.47 -2.95
CA VAL A 9 11.76 0.23 -3.24
C VAL A 9 12.75 0.04 -2.09
N TRP A 10 12.33 0.04 -0.82
CA TRP A 10 13.22 -0.25 0.31
C TRP A 10 13.78 -1.67 0.28
N ILE A 11 12.98 -2.68 -0.04
CA ILE A 11 13.43 -4.08 -0.11
C ILE A 11 14.41 -4.25 -1.28
N VAL A 12 14.10 -3.69 -2.46
CA VAL A 12 15.00 -3.67 -3.62
C VAL A 12 16.28 -2.87 -3.32
N PHE A 13 16.16 -1.74 -2.63
CA PHE A 13 17.28 -0.91 -2.17
C PHE A 13 18.13 -1.61 -1.11
N CYS A 14 17.53 -2.40 -0.21
CA CYS A 14 18.25 -3.23 0.76
C CYS A 14 18.99 -4.38 0.08
N ILE A 15 18.39 -5.02 -0.92
CA ILE A 15 19.05 -6.05 -1.72
C ILE A 15 20.20 -5.44 -2.54
N LEU A 16 20.05 -4.21 -3.04
CA LEU A 16 21.11 -3.44 -3.70
C LEU A 16 22.21 -2.96 -2.73
N LEU A 17 21.86 -2.54 -1.51
CA LEU A 17 22.82 -2.12 -0.48
C LEU A 17 23.62 -3.29 0.09
N VAL A 18 22.96 -4.44 0.33
CA VAL A 18 23.62 -5.66 0.80
C VAL A 18 24.56 -6.23 -0.27
N SER A 19 24.31 -5.95 -1.56
CA SER A 19 25.21 -6.34 -2.65
C SER A 19 26.37 -5.38 -2.91
N HIS A 20 26.46 -4.22 -2.23
CA HIS A 20 27.45 -3.17 -2.54
C HIS A 20 28.44 -2.79 -1.39
N ASN A 21 28.53 -3.56 -0.29
CA ASN A 21 29.41 -3.30 0.88
C ASN A 21 28.96 -2.08 1.73
N VAL A 22 28.72 -2.23 3.04
CA VAL A 22 29.73 -2.15 4.11
C VAL A 22 30.74 -1.05 3.83
N PHE A 23 30.42 0.22 4.11
CA PHE A 23 31.35 1.27 4.55
C PHE A 23 30.55 2.57 4.78
N ALA A 24 30.73 3.15 5.98
CA ALA A 24 30.44 4.53 6.41
C ALA A 24 29.50 4.61 7.63
N ALA A 25 30.07 4.43 8.83
CA ALA A 25 29.47 4.93 10.07
C ALA A 25 30.59 5.23 11.06
N GLU A 26 30.98 6.51 11.18
CA GLU A 26 31.69 6.98 12.38
C GLU A 26 31.47 8.49 12.66
N ASP A 27 31.15 9.32 11.66
CA ASP A 27 30.94 10.77 11.89
C ASP A 27 29.49 11.20 12.23
N THR A 28 28.53 10.29 12.32
CA THR A 28 27.11 10.61 12.59
C THR A 28 26.67 10.52 14.05
N LEU A 29 27.53 10.06 14.98
CA LEU A 29 27.09 9.73 16.35
C LEU A 29 26.68 10.94 17.21
N TRP A 30 27.29 12.11 17.04
CA TRP A 30 27.06 13.24 17.95
C TRP A 30 25.82 14.08 17.58
N ALA A 31 25.49 14.11 16.29
CA ALA A 31 24.24 14.72 15.80
C ALA A 31 23.01 13.85 16.13
N THR A 32 23.20 12.54 16.37
CA THR A 32 22.10 11.62 16.69
C THR A 32 21.64 11.70 18.14
N ASP A 33 22.51 11.97 19.11
CA ASP A 33 22.12 11.92 20.53
C ASP A 33 21.36 13.17 21.00
N SER A 34 21.73 14.36 20.52
CA SER A 34 20.98 15.60 20.79
C SER A 34 19.61 15.60 20.11
N LEU A 35 19.53 15.11 18.86
CA LEU A 35 18.27 14.92 18.15
C LEU A 35 17.38 13.86 18.81
N ARG A 36 17.97 12.74 19.27
CA ARG A 36 17.23 11.71 20.03
C ARG A 36 16.67 12.26 21.35
N ALA A 37 17.46 13.02 22.10
CA ALA A 37 17.01 13.63 23.34
C ALA A 37 15.85 14.62 23.10
N TYR A 38 15.94 15.42 22.04
CA TYR A 38 14.88 16.35 21.64
C TYR A 38 13.59 15.62 21.23
N VAL A 39 13.68 14.61 20.36
CA VAL A 39 12.53 13.77 19.95
C VAL A 39 11.89 13.06 21.15
N GLN A 40 12.70 12.62 22.12
CA GLN A 40 12.20 11.98 23.32
C GLN A 40 11.45 12.97 24.24
N ASP A 41 11.90 14.22 24.33
CA ASP A 41 11.20 15.28 25.07
C ASP A 41 9.85 15.63 24.42
N GLU A 42 9.82 15.82 23.10
CA GLU A 42 8.58 16.06 22.34
C GLU A 42 7.58 14.91 22.52
N LYS A 43 8.05 13.65 22.46
CA LYS A 43 7.22 12.47 22.71
C LYS A 43 6.64 12.47 24.13
N THR A 44 7.46 12.77 25.13
CA THR A 44 7.03 12.80 26.55
C THR A 44 5.99 13.89 26.77
N ARG A 45 6.17 15.07 26.18
CA ARG A 45 5.21 16.18 26.27
C ARG A 45 3.89 15.84 25.58
N ALA A 46 3.93 15.19 24.41
CA ALA A 46 2.71 14.75 23.74
C ALA A 46 1.97 13.65 24.51
N GLU A 47 2.68 12.69 25.11
CA GLU A 47 2.08 11.68 25.99
C GLU A 47 1.40 12.32 27.21
N LYS A 48 2.03 13.35 27.79
CA LYS A 48 1.43 14.12 28.90
C LYS A 48 0.14 14.83 28.47
N LEU A 49 0.16 15.55 27.34
CA LEU A 49 -1.02 16.23 26.80
C LEU A 49 -2.14 15.24 26.46
N ARG A 50 -1.82 14.08 25.88
CA ARG A 50 -2.80 13.01 25.63
C ARG A 50 -3.42 12.50 26.94
N SER A 51 -2.61 12.28 27.98
CA SER A 51 -3.09 11.84 29.29
C SER A 51 -4.02 12.87 29.95
N GLU A 52 -3.63 14.15 29.93
CA GLU A 52 -4.42 15.26 30.46
C GLU A 52 -5.75 15.40 29.69
N MET A 53 -5.70 15.32 28.36
CA MET A 53 -6.87 15.33 27.49
C MET A 53 -7.84 14.18 27.83
N LEU A 54 -7.35 12.95 27.91
CA LEU A 54 -8.17 11.78 28.24
C LEU A 54 -8.82 11.92 29.61
N LYS A 55 -8.07 12.40 30.60
CA LYS A 55 -8.61 12.65 31.94
C LYS A 55 -9.70 13.72 31.91
N ALA A 56 -9.47 14.84 31.22
CA ALA A 56 -10.46 15.90 31.09
C ALA A 56 -11.74 15.45 30.36
N ILE A 57 -11.61 14.62 29.32
CA ILE A 57 -12.75 14.02 28.60
C ILE A 57 -13.56 13.08 29.50
N VAL A 58 -12.90 12.19 30.24
CA VAL A 58 -13.57 11.24 31.14
C VAL A 58 -14.28 11.96 32.28
N GLU A 59 -13.69 13.05 32.77
CA GLU A 59 -14.23 13.88 33.87
C GLU A 59 -15.20 14.99 33.39
N ASP A 60 -15.51 15.06 32.09
CA ASP A 60 -16.40 16.07 31.47
C ASP A 60 -16.00 17.54 31.77
N ARG A 61 -14.68 17.80 31.87
CA ARG A 61 -14.11 19.12 32.15
C ARG A 61 -13.96 19.95 30.88
N ASN A 62 -15.09 20.35 30.28
CA ASN A 62 -15.15 20.95 28.94
C ASN A 62 -14.22 22.15 28.69
N GLU A 63 -14.05 23.04 29.66
CA GLU A 63 -13.14 24.20 29.52
C GLU A 63 -11.66 23.76 29.51
N ASP A 64 -11.29 22.75 30.28
CA ASP A 64 -9.95 22.17 30.27
C ASP A 64 -9.67 21.47 28.92
N ILE A 65 -10.66 20.75 28.36
CA ILE A 65 -10.51 20.10 27.05
C ILE A 65 -10.25 21.15 25.96
N LYS A 66 -10.95 22.29 25.98
CA LYS A 66 -10.74 23.39 25.02
C LYS A 66 -9.34 24.00 25.17
N GLN A 67 -8.86 24.19 26.39
CA GLN A 67 -7.52 24.71 26.62
C GLN A 67 -6.45 23.72 26.13
N ILE A 68 -6.59 22.44 26.47
CA ILE A 68 -5.68 21.39 26.03
C ILE A 68 -5.68 21.26 24.50
N ALA A 69 -6.83 21.42 23.84
CA ALA A 69 -6.93 21.43 22.37
C ALA A 69 -6.07 22.54 21.73
N ARG A 70 -6.10 23.75 22.32
CA ARG A 70 -5.24 24.87 21.88
C ARG A 70 -3.77 24.58 22.14
N ASP A 71 -3.44 24.06 23.32
CA ASP A 71 -2.06 23.71 23.69
C ASP A 71 -1.49 22.63 22.76
N ILE A 72 -2.32 21.70 22.30
CA ILE A 72 -1.97 20.68 21.29
C ILE A 72 -1.67 21.32 19.94
N ASP A 73 -2.51 22.25 19.48
CA ASP A 73 -2.28 22.93 18.20
C ASP A 73 -1.04 23.83 18.22
N ASP A 74 -0.83 24.58 19.30
CA ASP A 74 0.37 25.39 19.50
C ASP A 74 1.63 24.52 19.55
N PHE A 75 1.57 23.39 20.27
CA PHE A 75 2.67 22.45 20.35
C PHE A 75 3.01 21.85 18.98
N ASP A 76 2.01 21.38 18.23
CA ASP A 76 2.19 20.77 16.91
C ASP A 76 2.73 21.77 15.87
N GLN A 77 2.35 23.06 15.95
CA GLN A 77 2.93 24.12 15.12
C GLN A 77 4.38 24.44 15.48
N SER A 78 4.76 24.27 16.74
CA SER A 78 6.11 24.55 17.25
C SER A 78 7.08 23.37 17.14
N SER A 79 6.58 22.16 16.83
CA SER A 79 7.38 20.95 16.76
C SER A 79 8.23 20.89 15.50
N ILE A 80 9.50 20.50 15.66
CA ILE A 80 10.47 20.43 14.57
C ILE A 80 10.43 19.05 13.89
N ALA A 81 10.02 17.99 14.62
CA ALA A 81 10.12 16.60 14.18
C ALA A 81 8.75 15.92 14.04
N TYR A 82 8.18 15.95 12.82
CA TYR A 82 6.90 15.32 12.44
C TYR A 82 5.68 15.81 13.27
N PRO A 83 4.45 15.79 12.71
CA PRO A 83 3.26 16.07 13.51
C PRO A 83 3.11 15.01 14.61
N VAL A 84 3.25 15.44 15.87
CA VAL A 84 3.25 14.54 17.03
C VAL A 84 1.82 14.08 17.36
N PHE A 85 0.84 14.92 17.00
CA PHE A 85 -0.58 14.59 17.04
C PHE A 85 -1.08 14.24 15.65
N LEU A 86 -1.77 13.10 15.52
CA LEU A 86 -2.32 12.70 14.25
C LEU A 86 -3.48 13.63 13.89
N THR A 87 -3.61 14.00 12.61
CA THR A 87 -4.73 14.81 12.10
C THR A 87 -6.08 14.27 12.60
N ARG A 88 -6.24 12.94 12.67
CA ARG A 88 -7.46 12.31 13.18
C ARG A 88 -7.77 12.62 14.64
N GLU A 89 -6.77 12.69 15.52
CA GLU A 89 -6.95 12.99 16.94
C GLU A 89 -7.54 14.39 17.11
N LYS A 90 -7.00 15.36 16.36
CA LYS A 90 -7.47 16.75 16.34
C LYS A 90 -8.92 16.87 15.87
N TYR A 91 -9.29 16.10 14.86
CA TYR A 91 -10.66 16.14 14.33
C TYR A 91 -11.65 15.49 15.29
N LEU A 92 -11.31 14.35 15.90
CA LEU A 92 -12.15 13.70 16.91
C LEU A 92 -12.31 14.57 18.17
N LEU A 93 -11.29 15.35 18.53
CA LEU A 93 -11.35 16.27 19.66
C LEU A 93 -12.48 17.29 19.53
N ASN A 94 -12.80 17.74 18.31
CA ASN A 94 -13.92 18.65 18.06
C ASN A 94 -15.26 18.12 18.60
N TYR A 95 -15.45 16.80 18.62
CA TYR A 95 -16.68 16.21 19.17
C TYR A 95 -16.72 16.36 20.69
N PHE A 96 -15.60 16.05 21.36
CA PHE A 96 -15.51 16.08 22.82
C PHE A 96 -15.52 17.50 23.39
N VAL A 97 -15.05 18.52 22.65
CA VAL A 97 -15.21 19.93 23.04
C VAL A 97 -16.57 20.53 22.64
N HIS A 98 -17.48 19.72 22.10
CA HIS A 98 -18.79 20.16 21.60
C HIS A 98 -18.72 21.25 20.50
N ASN A 99 -17.68 21.22 19.66
CA ASN A 99 -17.59 22.08 18.49
C ASN A 99 -18.50 21.54 17.37
N PHE A 100 -19.82 21.66 17.55
CA PHE A 100 -20.79 21.12 16.59
C PHE A 100 -20.87 21.91 15.29
N ASP A 101 -20.39 23.16 15.27
CA ASP A 101 -20.25 23.94 14.03
C ASP A 101 -19.23 23.30 13.09
N PHE A 102 -18.15 22.75 13.63
CA PHE A 102 -17.21 21.93 12.87
C PHE A 102 -17.90 20.69 12.29
N TRP A 103 -18.67 19.97 13.11
CA TRP A 103 -19.30 18.71 12.69
C TRP A 103 -20.51 18.89 11.75
N SER A 104 -21.13 20.07 11.74
CA SER A 104 -22.25 20.39 10.84
C SER A 104 -21.79 20.93 9.48
N ASN A 105 -20.53 21.36 9.38
CA ASN A 105 -19.90 21.89 8.18
C ASN A 105 -19.36 20.76 7.28
N VAL A 106 -19.78 20.73 6.01
CA VAL A 106 -19.42 19.68 5.05
C VAL A 106 -17.94 19.66 4.74
N ASP A 107 -17.33 20.81 4.44
CA ASP A 107 -15.91 20.93 4.12
C ASP A 107 -15.02 20.43 5.27
N SER A 108 -15.45 20.68 6.50
CA SER A 108 -14.76 20.27 7.73
C SER A 108 -14.77 18.75 7.90
N VAL A 109 -15.89 18.09 7.63
CA VAL A 109 -16.01 16.63 7.81
C VAL A 109 -15.60 15.82 6.57
N ASP A 110 -15.47 16.43 5.40
CA ASP A 110 -15.05 15.74 4.17
C ASP A 110 -13.63 15.17 4.28
N VAL A 111 -12.75 15.86 5.01
CA VAL A 111 -11.38 15.40 5.30
C VAL A 111 -11.36 14.04 6.01
N LEU A 112 -12.41 13.71 6.78
CA LEU A 112 -12.54 12.44 7.48
C LEU A 112 -12.70 11.22 6.55
N ARG A 113 -12.99 11.42 5.25
CA ARG A 113 -13.12 10.31 4.27
C ARG A 113 -11.84 9.52 4.07
N ASN A 114 -10.69 10.16 4.20
CA ASN A 114 -9.39 9.59 3.83
C ASN A 114 -8.55 9.18 5.06
N ILE A 115 -9.15 9.18 6.24
CA ILE A 115 -8.47 8.91 7.50
C ILE A 115 -8.66 7.44 7.88
N ASP A 116 -7.56 6.71 8.04
CA ASP A 116 -7.56 5.35 8.56
C ASP A 116 -7.61 5.35 10.10
N TYR A 117 -8.68 4.78 10.65
CA TYR A 117 -8.95 4.71 12.09
C TYR A 117 -8.44 3.37 12.65
N GLY A 118 -7.15 3.31 12.97
CA GLY A 118 -6.57 2.14 13.63
C GLY A 118 -7.02 1.99 15.09
N ILE A 119 -7.09 0.75 15.59
CA ILE A 119 -7.50 0.35 16.95
C ILE A 119 -6.70 1.04 18.08
N LYS A 120 -5.53 1.62 17.76
CA LYS A 120 -4.63 2.27 18.74
C LYS A 120 -4.98 3.72 19.08
N ASP A 121 -6.03 4.29 18.50
CA ASP A 121 -6.44 5.67 18.81
C ASP A 121 -7.39 5.72 20.02
N THR A 122 -6.90 6.24 21.14
CA THR A 122 -7.68 6.28 22.39
C THR A 122 -8.93 7.17 22.29
N LEU A 123 -8.91 8.25 21.50
CA LEU A 123 -10.10 9.08 21.28
C LEU A 123 -11.15 8.34 20.47
N PHE A 124 -10.72 7.55 19.48
CA PHE A 124 -11.61 6.70 18.71
C PHE A 124 -12.26 5.61 19.58
N VAL A 125 -11.49 4.98 20.47
CA VAL A 125 -12.01 4.01 21.45
C VAL A 125 -13.03 4.65 22.40
N LEU A 126 -12.78 5.86 22.90
CA LEU A 126 -13.72 6.62 23.71
C LEU A 126 -14.99 6.99 22.94
N LEU A 127 -14.85 7.42 21.69
CA LEU A 127 -15.99 7.74 20.83
C LEU A 127 -16.82 6.47 20.54
N ARG A 128 -16.18 5.32 20.35
CA ARG A 128 -16.85 4.02 20.21
C ARG A 128 -17.65 3.67 21.47
N PHE A 129 -17.09 3.91 22.66
CA PHE A 129 -17.84 3.75 23.90
C PHE A 129 -19.05 4.70 23.97
N HIS A 130 -18.91 5.96 23.55
CA HIS A 130 -20.04 6.90 23.44
C HIS A 130 -21.10 6.43 22.44
N TYR A 131 -20.68 5.80 21.34
CA TYR A 131 -21.56 5.19 20.35
C TYR A 131 -22.35 4.01 20.94
N GLU A 132 -21.65 3.01 21.48
CA GLU A 132 -22.24 1.79 22.05
C GLU A 132 -23.14 2.07 23.27
N SER A 133 -22.84 3.12 24.06
CA SER A 133 -23.65 3.54 25.21
C SER A 133 -24.80 4.51 24.88
N ALA A 134 -25.06 4.78 23.59
CA ALA A 134 -26.02 5.77 23.10
C ALA A 134 -25.83 7.19 23.68
N LYS A 135 -24.60 7.52 24.10
CA LYS A 135 -24.24 8.84 24.63
C LYS A 135 -24.17 9.87 23.51
N ILE A 136 -23.80 9.49 22.29
CA ILE A 136 -23.80 10.39 21.12
C ILE A 136 -25.17 11.05 20.94
N GLU A 137 -26.27 10.28 20.92
CA GLU A 137 -27.62 10.83 20.78
C GLU A 137 -27.98 11.82 21.90
N LYS A 138 -27.56 11.51 23.13
CA LYS A 138 -27.81 12.37 24.30
C LYS A 138 -27.04 13.68 24.16
N THR A 139 -25.76 13.62 23.82
CA THR A 139 -24.90 14.80 23.64
C THR A 139 -25.44 15.70 22.53
N LEU A 140 -25.88 15.13 21.40
CA LEU A 140 -26.39 15.89 20.26
C LEU A 140 -27.77 16.55 20.52
N LYS A 141 -28.45 16.27 21.63
CA LYS A 141 -29.67 17.03 22.01
C LYS A 141 -29.41 18.52 22.18
N ASN A 142 -28.16 18.89 22.50
CA ASN A 142 -27.72 20.28 22.65
C ASN A 142 -27.60 21.03 21.32
N VAL A 143 -27.61 20.34 20.18
CA VAL A 143 -27.59 20.97 18.84
C VAL A 143 -29.00 21.38 18.46
N GLU A 144 -29.32 22.67 18.50
CA GLU A 144 -30.69 23.18 18.26
C GLU A 144 -31.23 22.83 16.86
N ASN A 145 -30.39 22.99 15.83
CA ASN A 145 -30.77 22.71 14.45
C ASN A 145 -30.93 21.19 14.22
N LYS A 146 -32.15 20.78 13.82
CA LYS A 146 -32.47 19.37 13.57
C LYS A 146 -31.71 18.78 12.37
N SER A 147 -31.42 19.57 11.34
CA SER A 147 -30.63 19.12 10.18
C SER A 147 -29.19 18.86 10.59
N ASP A 148 -28.57 19.80 11.29
CA ASP A 148 -27.20 19.66 11.76
C ASP A 148 -27.08 18.49 12.73
N ARG A 149 -28.01 18.38 13.69
CA ARG A 149 -28.07 17.25 14.62
C ARG A 149 -28.12 15.90 13.88
N ALA A 150 -28.99 15.78 12.87
CA ALA A 150 -29.12 14.57 12.07
C ALA A 150 -27.85 14.28 11.25
N PHE A 151 -27.27 15.31 10.63
CA PHE A 151 -26.05 15.21 9.86
C PHE A 151 -24.86 14.76 10.71
N ILE A 152 -24.60 15.44 11.84
CA ILE A 152 -23.54 15.10 12.78
C ILE A 152 -23.70 13.66 13.27
N TYR A 153 -24.93 13.27 13.62
CA TYR A 153 -25.20 11.91 14.07
C TYR A 153 -24.85 10.87 13.00
N ILE A 154 -25.30 11.06 11.75
CA ILE A 154 -24.99 10.15 10.64
C ILE A 154 -23.48 10.08 10.38
N VAL A 155 -22.80 11.23 10.36
CA VAL A 155 -21.34 11.28 10.14
C VAL A 155 -20.59 10.52 11.24
N LEU A 156 -20.91 10.75 12.52
CA LEU A 156 -20.27 10.05 13.64
C LEU A 156 -20.56 8.54 13.63
N ASN A 157 -21.78 8.13 13.29
CA ASN A 157 -22.14 6.70 13.20
C ASN A 157 -21.37 6.01 12.06
N SER A 158 -21.17 6.71 10.94
CA SER A 158 -20.42 6.17 9.79
C SER A 158 -18.94 5.91 10.06
N LEU A 159 -18.41 6.35 11.21
CA LEU A 159 -17.05 6.02 11.65
C LEU A 159 -16.94 4.60 12.21
N PHE A 160 -18.05 4.00 12.65
CA PHE A 160 -18.08 2.68 13.29
C PHE A 160 -18.80 1.63 12.46
N GLU A 161 -19.90 2.04 11.85
CA GLU A 161 -20.67 1.17 10.96
C GLU A 161 -19.98 1.17 9.59
N LYS A 162 -19.61 -0.02 9.12
CA LYS A 162 -19.43 -0.21 7.67
C LYS A 162 -20.78 0.15 7.02
N ARG A 163 -20.74 0.52 5.73
CA ARG A 163 -21.91 0.96 4.95
C ARG A 163 -22.89 -0.19 4.65
N ASP A 164 -23.13 -1.04 5.65
CA ASP A 164 -24.11 -2.12 5.64
C ASP A 164 -25.51 -1.53 5.89
N PHE A 165 -26.52 -2.41 5.93
CA PHE A 165 -27.93 -2.13 6.20
C PHE A 165 -28.21 -1.09 7.30
N ALA A 166 -27.35 -0.99 8.32
CA ALA A 166 -27.45 0.00 9.39
C ALA A 166 -27.38 1.45 8.89
N MET A 167 -26.49 1.77 7.93
CA MET A 167 -26.37 3.14 7.42
C MET A 167 -27.54 3.54 6.53
N ASP A 168 -28.07 2.62 5.73
CA ASP A 168 -29.28 2.84 4.92
C ASP A 168 -30.50 3.11 5.79
N LEU A 169 -30.66 2.35 6.88
CA LEU A 169 -31.72 2.58 7.85
C LEU A 169 -31.58 3.96 8.51
N LEU A 170 -30.36 4.36 8.87
CA LEU A 170 -30.07 5.69 9.43
C LEU A 170 -30.42 6.81 8.45
N LEU A 171 -29.98 6.71 7.20
CA LEU A 171 -30.30 7.69 6.15
C LEU A 171 -31.81 7.79 5.93
N LYS A 172 -32.52 6.66 5.86
CA LYS A 172 -34.00 6.62 5.73
C LYS A 172 -34.69 7.25 6.94
N LYS A 173 -34.25 6.92 8.17
CA LYS A 173 -34.81 7.44 9.42
C LYS A 173 -34.68 8.96 9.53
N TYR A 174 -33.53 9.52 9.12
CA TYR A 174 -33.23 10.94 9.29
C TYR A 174 -33.48 11.79 8.04
N LYS A 175 -33.90 11.19 6.92
CA LYS A 175 -34.18 11.88 5.65
C LYS A 175 -35.06 13.14 5.80
N SER A 176 -36.12 13.08 6.61
CA SER A 176 -37.03 14.20 6.83
C SER A 176 -36.43 15.35 7.66
N HIS A 177 -35.33 15.09 8.37
CA HIS A 177 -34.65 16.06 9.23
C HIS A 177 -33.54 16.82 8.49
N LEU A 178 -32.97 16.24 7.43
CA LEU A 178 -31.91 16.81 6.61
C LEU A 178 -32.47 17.86 5.64
N THR A 179 -32.65 19.09 6.10
CA THR A 179 -33.19 20.19 5.28
C THR A 179 -32.10 20.96 4.54
N ASN A 180 -30.86 20.93 5.01
CA ASN A 180 -29.72 21.55 4.34
C ASN A 180 -29.34 20.76 3.06
N GLN A 181 -29.30 21.45 1.92
CA GLN A 181 -29.02 20.83 0.63
C GLN A 181 -27.57 20.34 0.50
N GLU A 182 -26.61 21.05 1.07
CA GLU A 182 -25.19 20.71 1.01
C GLU A 182 -24.90 19.43 1.80
N GLN A 183 -25.40 19.36 3.03
CA GLN A 183 -25.33 18.17 3.88
C GLN A 183 -26.00 16.95 3.21
N ARG A 184 -27.18 17.13 2.61
CA ARG A 184 -27.84 16.06 1.84
C ARG A 184 -27.00 15.59 0.66
N THR A 185 -26.49 16.51 -0.14
CA THR A 185 -25.68 16.19 -1.32
C THR A 185 -24.41 15.45 -0.91
N TYR A 186 -23.78 15.87 0.20
CA TYR A 186 -22.65 15.18 0.77
C TYR A 186 -22.98 13.74 1.19
N LEU A 187 -24.07 13.53 1.94
CA LEU A 187 -24.48 12.20 2.40
C LEU A 187 -24.87 11.29 1.23
N VAL A 188 -25.57 11.81 0.22
CA VAL A 188 -25.89 11.09 -1.02
C VAL A 188 -24.60 10.75 -1.78
N ASN A 189 -23.67 11.67 -1.94
CA ASN A 189 -22.41 11.38 -2.64
C ASN A 189 -21.54 10.39 -1.87
N ARG A 190 -21.49 10.50 -0.54
CA ARG A 190 -20.71 9.63 0.34
C ARG A 190 -21.32 8.24 0.44
N PHE A 191 -22.64 8.16 0.54
CA PHE A 191 -23.37 6.96 0.95
C PHE A 191 -24.48 6.48 0.00
N GLU A 192 -24.78 7.12 -1.13
CA GLU A 192 -25.71 6.61 -2.17
C GLU A 192 -25.06 6.53 -3.57
N ILE A 193 -24.26 7.52 -4.02
CA ILE A 193 -23.65 7.50 -5.38
C ILE A 193 -22.48 6.51 -5.47
N ASN A 194 -21.79 6.26 -4.35
CA ASN A 194 -20.76 5.23 -4.29
C ASN A 194 -21.34 3.79 -4.39
N ASP A 195 -22.66 3.59 -4.54
CA ASP A 195 -23.31 2.30 -4.85
C ASP A 195 -22.98 1.73 -6.24
N ARG A 196 -22.28 2.46 -7.11
CA ARG A 196 -21.96 1.94 -8.46
C ARG A 196 -20.49 1.59 -8.67
N SER A 197 -19.59 1.91 -7.74
CA SER A 197 -18.15 1.66 -7.93
C SER A 197 -17.58 0.55 -7.06
N ASP A 198 -18.04 0.36 -5.83
CA ASP A 198 -17.24 -0.31 -4.80
C ASP A 198 -17.88 -1.50 -4.05
N GLU A 199 -19.13 -1.86 -4.34
CA GLU A 199 -19.67 -3.16 -3.92
C GLU A 199 -19.29 -4.24 -4.96
N ASP A 200 -18.59 -5.29 -4.50
CA ASP A 200 -17.96 -6.39 -5.25
C ASP A 200 -16.70 -6.06 -6.08
N VAL A 201 -15.88 -5.10 -5.62
CA VAL A 201 -14.50 -5.05 -6.11
C VAL A 201 -13.69 -6.07 -5.31
N ASP A 202 -13.51 -7.28 -5.85
CA ASP A 202 -12.41 -8.17 -5.44
C ASP A 202 -11.11 -7.37 -5.60
N VAL A 203 -10.68 -6.72 -4.52
CA VAL A 203 -9.37 -6.11 -4.37
C VAL A 203 -8.54 -7.12 -3.62
N SER A 204 -7.59 -7.74 -4.30
CA SER A 204 -6.61 -8.63 -3.67
C SER A 204 -5.22 -8.08 -3.91
N ASN A 205 -4.43 -8.08 -2.83
CA ASN A 205 -3.03 -7.69 -2.84
C ASN A 205 -2.18 -8.91 -2.51
N THR A 206 -1.55 -9.48 -3.53
CA THR A 206 -0.80 -10.74 -3.37
C THR A 206 0.68 -10.48 -3.57
N ILE A 207 1.52 -11.00 -2.68
CA ILE A 207 2.96 -11.06 -2.87
C ILE A 207 3.31 -12.45 -3.35
N PHE A 208 4.26 -12.55 -4.28
CA PHE A 208 4.73 -13.84 -4.75
C PHE A 208 6.24 -13.92 -4.87
N VAL A 209 6.76 -15.13 -4.71
CA VAL A 209 8.15 -15.51 -4.97
C VAL A 209 8.15 -16.86 -5.66
N GLY A 210 8.92 -17.00 -6.72
CA GLY A 210 8.96 -18.21 -7.51
C GLY A 210 10.30 -18.49 -8.14
N ALA A 211 10.35 -19.65 -8.77
CA ALA A 211 11.46 -20.07 -9.60
C ALA A 211 10.94 -20.88 -10.77
N GLY A 212 11.74 -20.96 -11.81
CA GLY A 212 11.32 -21.59 -13.05
C GLY A 212 12.45 -21.93 -14.00
N ILE A 213 12.03 -22.24 -15.21
CA ILE A 213 12.90 -22.49 -16.34
C ILE A 213 12.66 -21.44 -17.40
N VAL A 214 13.74 -21.07 -18.08
CA VAL A 214 13.70 -20.14 -19.21
C VAL A 214 14.44 -20.74 -20.39
N LYS A 215 13.90 -20.59 -21.59
CA LYS A 215 14.45 -21.10 -22.83
C LYS A 215 14.65 -19.95 -23.83
N PRO A 216 15.89 -19.70 -24.28
CA PRO A 216 16.14 -18.73 -25.33
C PRO A 216 15.72 -19.29 -26.69
N MET A 217 15.17 -18.45 -27.55
CA MET A 217 14.71 -18.77 -28.89
C MET A 217 15.13 -17.66 -29.87
N GLY A 218 15.24 -17.99 -31.15
CA GLY A 218 15.81 -17.10 -32.17
C GLY A 218 17.34 -17.12 -32.18
N ALA A 219 17.97 -16.09 -32.74
CA ALA A 219 19.44 -16.06 -32.91
C ALA A 219 20.21 -16.17 -31.58
N ILE A 220 19.61 -15.76 -30.46
CA ILE A 220 20.24 -15.84 -29.15
C ILE A 220 20.36 -17.28 -28.64
N ALA A 221 19.52 -18.20 -29.14
CA ALA A 221 19.59 -19.61 -28.81
C ALA A 221 20.87 -20.29 -29.33
N ASP A 222 21.55 -19.72 -30.33
CA ASP A 222 22.84 -20.23 -30.82
C ASP A 222 23.99 -19.88 -29.85
N THR A 223 23.76 -18.90 -28.97
CA THR A 223 24.79 -18.39 -28.06
C THR A 223 24.58 -18.85 -26.62
N LEU A 224 23.33 -18.97 -26.17
CA LEU A 224 22.96 -19.38 -24.81
C LEU A 224 22.57 -20.86 -24.75
N SER A 225 22.64 -21.45 -23.55
CA SER A 225 22.22 -22.82 -23.25
C SER A 225 20.76 -23.04 -23.62
N VAL A 226 20.42 -24.30 -23.93
CA VAL A 226 19.05 -24.68 -24.33
C VAL A 226 18.03 -24.42 -23.22
N ILE A 227 18.45 -24.45 -21.96
CA ILE A 227 17.64 -24.16 -20.77
C ILE A 227 18.48 -23.32 -19.80
N GLY A 228 17.85 -22.32 -19.20
CA GLY A 228 18.35 -21.50 -18.09
C GLY A 228 17.39 -21.56 -16.89
N VAL A 229 17.80 -20.94 -15.79
CA VAL A 229 17.04 -20.88 -14.53
C VAL A 229 16.43 -19.49 -14.38
N ASP A 230 15.19 -19.44 -13.91
CA ASP A 230 14.46 -18.22 -13.57
C ASP A 230 14.23 -18.14 -12.06
N ILE A 231 14.37 -16.94 -11.50
CA ILE A 231 13.90 -16.58 -10.16
C ILE A 231 13.05 -15.33 -10.30
N SER A 232 11.86 -15.34 -9.71
CA SER A 232 10.91 -14.23 -9.79
C SER A 232 10.40 -13.82 -8.41
N CYS A 233 10.12 -12.54 -8.24
CA CYS A 233 9.31 -12.06 -7.13
C CYS A 233 8.51 -10.85 -7.55
N GLY A 234 7.41 -10.59 -6.86
CA GLY A 234 6.56 -9.48 -7.24
C GLY A 234 5.36 -9.27 -6.34
N GLN A 235 4.55 -8.32 -6.76
CA GLN A 235 3.32 -7.93 -6.09
C GLN A 235 2.22 -7.69 -7.12
N ASP A 236 1.05 -8.27 -6.85
CA ASP A 236 -0.16 -8.10 -7.62
C ASP A 236 -1.14 -7.17 -6.92
N TRP A 237 -1.84 -6.39 -7.73
CA TRP A 237 -3.09 -5.75 -7.39
C TRP A 237 -4.14 -6.26 -8.35
N ILE A 238 -5.07 -7.06 -7.83
CA ILE A 238 -6.22 -7.52 -8.59
C ILE A 238 -7.37 -6.59 -8.25
N ARG A 239 -8.03 -6.04 -9.28
CA ARG A 239 -9.24 -5.23 -9.14
C ARG A 239 -10.31 -5.77 -10.09
N LYS A 240 -11.33 -6.44 -9.56
CA LYS A 240 -12.35 -7.16 -10.36
C LYS A 240 -11.70 -8.24 -11.24
N ASN A 241 -11.72 -8.03 -12.56
CA ASN A 241 -11.12 -8.91 -13.55
C ASN A 241 -9.78 -8.37 -14.07
N LEU A 242 -9.27 -7.25 -13.54
CA LEU A 242 -7.99 -6.71 -13.97
C LEU A 242 -6.90 -7.11 -12.98
N ILE A 243 -5.75 -7.51 -13.51
CA ILE A 243 -4.53 -7.75 -12.73
C ILE A 243 -3.49 -6.72 -13.16
N TYR A 244 -2.89 -6.08 -12.16
CA TYR A 244 -1.73 -5.20 -12.27
C TYR A 244 -0.63 -5.83 -11.44
N GLU A 245 0.55 -6.02 -11.99
CA GLU A 245 1.63 -6.70 -11.29
C GLU A 245 2.95 -5.96 -11.50
N LEU A 246 3.69 -5.76 -10.41
CA LEU A 246 5.11 -5.42 -10.47
C LEU A 246 5.90 -6.71 -10.27
N LEU A 247 6.77 -7.02 -11.24
CA LEU A 247 7.53 -8.24 -11.32
C LEU A 247 9.02 -7.92 -11.44
N ALA A 248 9.83 -8.54 -10.59
CA ALA A 248 11.28 -8.57 -10.74
C ALA A 248 11.70 -10.00 -11.11
N THR A 249 12.53 -10.15 -12.14
CA THR A 249 13.04 -11.44 -12.60
C THR A 249 14.56 -11.46 -12.64
N ILE A 250 15.12 -12.66 -12.44
CA ILE A 250 16.53 -12.95 -12.63
C ILE A 250 16.63 -14.25 -13.44
N HIS A 251 17.22 -14.16 -14.62
CA HIS A 251 17.46 -15.30 -15.49
C HIS A 251 18.96 -15.61 -15.57
N PHE A 252 19.31 -16.88 -15.38
CA PHE A 252 20.67 -17.38 -15.47
C PHE A 252 20.81 -18.34 -16.66
N PHE A 253 21.75 -18.06 -17.54
CA PHE A 253 22.09 -18.91 -18.68
C PHE A 253 23.59 -19.20 -18.72
N ASN A 254 23.94 -20.39 -19.21
CA ASN A 254 25.31 -20.68 -19.60
C ASN A 254 25.49 -20.31 -21.06
N THR A 255 26.67 -19.84 -21.46
CA THR A 255 26.98 -19.71 -22.90
C THR A 255 27.36 -21.06 -23.52
N LYS A 256 26.98 -21.30 -24.78
CA LYS A 256 27.34 -22.51 -25.54
C LYS A 256 28.82 -22.57 -25.95
N LYS A 257 29.55 -21.45 -25.90
CA LYS A 257 30.98 -21.40 -26.22
C LYS A 257 31.83 -21.89 -25.05
N PRO A 258 33.04 -22.44 -25.31
CA PRO A 258 33.81 -23.24 -24.34
C PRO A 258 34.40 -22.48 -23.14
N GLN A 259 34.30 -21.15 -23.13
CA GLN A 259 34.71 -20.33 -21.98
C GLN A 259 33.46 -20.14 -21.12
N SER A 260 33.52 -20.62 -19.88
CA SER A 260 32.43 -20.82 -18.93
C SER A 260 31.80 -19.50 -18.45
N TRP A 261 31.20 -18.74 -19.36
CA TRP A 261 30.62 -17.44 -19.04
C TRP A 261 29.17 -17.60 -18.58
N ARG A 262 28.86 -16.95 -17.46
CA ARG A 262 27.49 -16.83 -16.95
C ARG A 262 26.87 -15.59 -17.57
N PHE A 263 25.84 -15.81 -18.37
CA PHE A 263 24.97 -14.75 -18.85
C PHE A 263 23.84 -14.59 -17.85
N VAL A 264 23.66 -13.36 -17.36
CA VAL A 264 22.62 -13.03 -16.39
C VAL A 264 21.81 -11.88 -16.92
N ASP A 265 20.50 -12.01 -16.77
CA ASP A 265 19.51 -11.08 -17.29
C ASP A 265 18.51 -10.76 -16.17
N LEU A 266 18.47 -9.50 -15.75
CA LEU A 266 17.64 -8.98 -14.67
C LEU A 266 16.54 -8.12 -15.25
N GLY A 267 15.30 -8.35 -14.86
CA GLY A 267 14.14 -7.61 -15.37
C GLY A 267 13.35 -6.91 -14.28
N PHE A 268 12.82 -5.73 -14.61
CA PHE A 268 11.77 -5.06 -13.86
C PHE A 268 10.60 -4.78 -14.80
N ASP A 269 9.54 -5.56 -14.64
CA ASP A 269 8.38 -5.59 -15.50
C ASP A 269 7.14 -5.09 -14.77
N PHE A 270 6.30 -4.36 -15.50
CA PHE A 270 4.91 -4.12 -15.15
C PHE A 270 4.02 -4.98 -16.05
N ASN A 271 3.23 -5.85 -15.44
CA ASN A 271 2.25 -6.65 -16.15
C ASN A 271 0.85 -6.05 -15.98
N PHE A 272 0.11 -5.99 -17.08
CA PHE A 272 -1.30 -5.63 -17.08
C PHE A 272 -2.10 -6.71 -17.79
N GLY A 273 -3.14 -7.22 -17.14
CA GLY A 273 -3.87 -8.38 -17.64
C GLY A 273 -5.34 -8.45 -17.22
N TYR A 274 -5.98 -9.50 -17.71
CA TYR A 274 -7.40 -9.78 -17.49
C TYR A 274 -7.63 -11.22 -16.99
N LYS A 275 -8.54 -11.37 -16.01
CA LYS A 275 -9.00 -12.62 -15.41
C LYS A 275 -10.11 -13.22 -16.27
N PHE A 276 -9.82 -14.29 -16.99
CA PHE A 276 -10.78 -14.97 -17.87
C PHE A 276 -11.62 -16.02 -17.16
N VAL A 277 -11.05 -16.66 -16.12
CA VAL A 277 -11.72 -17.73 -15.37
C VAL A 277 -11.51 -17.51 -13.88
N SER A 278 -12.60 -17.63 -13.13
CA SER A 278 -12.57 -17.72 -11.66
C SER A 278 -13.54 -18.81 -11.23
N LYS A 279 -13.03 -19.86 -10.58
CA LYS A 279 -13.82 -20.98 -10.06
C LYS A 279 -13.26 -21.44 -8.73
N ASN A 280 -14.03 -21.26 -7.65
CA ASN A 280 -13.66 -21.62 -6.28
C ASN A 280 -12.29 -21.06 -5.88
N LYS A 281 -11.25 -21.88 -6.01
CA LYS A 281 -9.85 -21.63 -5.62
C LYS A 281 -8.92 -21.40 -6.81
N PHE A 282 -9.44 -21.51 -8.04
CA PHE A 282 -8.66 -21.39 -9.26
C PHE A 282 -8.99 -20.09 -10.01
N ASN A 283 -7.96 -19.34 -10.37
CA ASN A 283 -8.07 -18.17 -11.24
C ASN A 283 -7.13 -18.30 -12.43
N LEU A 284 -7.58 -17.87 -13.62
CA LEU A 284 -6.77 -17.83 -14.83
C LEU A 284 -6.76 -16.42 -15.40
N PHE A 285 -5.56 -15.90 -15.64
CA PHE A 285 -5.32 -14.59 -16.22
C PHE A 285 -4.46 -14.71 -17.47
N GLY A 286 -4.56 -13.69 -18.33
CA GLY A 286 -3.55 -13.40 -19.33
C GLY A 286 -3.16 -11.95 -19.23
N ALA A 287 -1.87 -11.68 -19.32
CA ALA A 287 -1.29 -10.36 -19.16
C ALA A 287 -0.29 -10.08 -20.26
N ALA A 288 -0.16 -8.80 -20.60
CA ALA A 288 0.98 -8.28 -21.35
C ALA A 288 1.95 -7.64 -20.36
N ASN A 289 3.26 -7.74 -20.61
CA ASN A 289 4.28 -7.07 -19.81
C ASN A 289 4.99 -6.00 -20.61
N VAL A 290 5.38 -4.94 -19.91
CA VAL A 290 6.30 -3.91 -20.38
C VAL A 290 7.28 -3.59 -19.26
N GLY A 291 8.54 -3.40 -19.58
CA GLY A 291 9.56 -3.23 -18.56
C GLY A 291 10.90 -2.77 -19.10
N ILE A 292 11.89 -2.84 -18.21
CA ILE A 292 13.29 -2.56 -18.52
C ILE A 292 14.10 -3.71 -17.94
N ASP A 293 14.90 -4.32 -18.81
CA ASP A 293 15.81 -5.37 -18.44
C ASP A 293 17.26 -4.94 -18.65
N PHE A 294 18.13 -5.63 -17.93
CA PHE A 294 19.56 -5.47 -17.94
C PHE A 294 20.19 -6.84 -18.12
N ASN A 295 21.06 -6.99 -19.10
CA ASN A 295 21.91 -8.18 -19.19
C ASN A 295 23.38 -7.84 -19.03
N TYR A 296 24.10 -8.80 -18.45
CA TYR A 296 25.54 -8.78 -18.37
C TYR A 296 26.14 -10.17 -18.60
N LEU A 297 27.39 -10.16 -19.04
CA LEU A 297 28.20 -11.37 -19.17
C LEU A 297 29.31 -11.32 -18.12
N GLY A 298 29.29 -12.28 -17.19
CA GLY A 298 30.32 -12.42 -16.17
C GLY A 298 31.59 -13.08 -16.72
N ASP A 299 32.73 -12.73 -16.10
CA ASP A 299 34.02 -13.40 -16.28
C ASP A 299 34.63 -13.35 -17.70
N LEU A 300 34.36 -12.30 -18.49
CA LEU A 300 35.13 -12.06 -19.72
C LEU A 300 36.50 -11.50 -19.35
N LYS A 301 37.58 -12.11 -19.87
CA LYS A 301 38.90 -11.48 -19.87
C LYS A 301 39.19 -10.95 -21.27
N ASP A 302 39.61 -9.70 -21.38
CA ASP A 302 40.11 -9.16 -22.65
C ASP A 302 41.48 -9.77 -23.02
N GLU A 303 42.01 -9.42 -24.19
CA GLU A 303 43.33 -9.88 -24.66
C GLU A 303 44.48 -9.46 -23.71
N SER A 304 44.24 -8.51 -22.81
CA SER A 304 45.19 -8.07 -21.77
C SER A 304 45.00 -8.79 -20.43
N GLY A 305 44.05 -9.73 -20.35
CA GLY A 305 43.73 -10.48 -19.14
C GLY A 305 42.89 -9.70 -18.11
N LYS A 306 42.41 -8.50 -18.45
CA LYS A 306 41.53 -7.69 -17.59
C LYS A 306 40.09 -8.17 -17.71
N ASN A 307 39.40 -8.18 -16.57
CA ASN A 307 37.98 -8.49 -16.57
C ASN A 307 37.19 -7.37 -17.27
N VAL A 308 36.44 -7.74 -18.30
CA VAL A 308 35.49 -6.87 -19.00
C VAL A 308 34.11 -7.46 -18.81
N SER A 309 33.21 -6.76 -18.14
CA SER A 309 31.83 -7.23 -17.99
C SER A 309 30.93 -6.38 -18.88
N PRO A 310 30.68 -6.80 -20.15
CA PRO A 310 29.79 -6.05 -21.01
C PRO A 310 28.38 -6.05 -20.42
N ILE A 311 27.73 -4.89 -20.50
CA ILE A 311 26.43 -4.59 -19.89
C ILE A 311 25.53 -3.95 -20.95
N GLN A 312 24.24 -4.29 -20.92
CA GLN A 312 23.23 -3.66 -21.74
C GLN A 312 21.90 -3.51 -20.99
N PHE A 313 21.29 -2.33 -21.10
CA PHE A 313 19.89 -2.10 -20.76
C PHE A 313 19.04 -2.13 -22.02
N TYR A 314 17.84 -2.67 -21.93
CA TYR A 314 16.90 -2.73 -23.05
C TYR A 314 15.45 -2.73 -22.57
N PRO A 315 14.51 -2.18 -23.38
CA PRO A 315 13.09 -2.28 -23.08
C PRO A 315 12.59 -3.71 -23.28
N THR A 316 11.72 -4.15 -22.38
CA THR A 316 11.12 -5.48 -22.39
C THR A 316 9.64 -5.38 -22.69
N PHE A 317 9.14 -6.32 -23.48
CA PHE A 317 7.75 -6.49 -23.82
C PHE A 317 7.44 -7.94 -24.15
N GLY A 318 6.22 -8.35 -23.85
CA GLY A 318 5.82 -9.74 -23.97
C GLY A 318 4.42 -9.99 -23.43
N ALA A 319 4.12 -11.26 -23.23
CA ALA A 319 2.84 -11.71 -22.72
C ALA A 319 2.98 -13.01 -21.94
N ASN A 320 2.08 -13.23 -20.99
CA ASN A 320 2.04 -14.43 -20.16
C ASN A 320 0.61 -14.85 -19.82
N LEU A 321 0.49 -16.12 -19.45
CA LEU A 321 -0.69 -16.73 -18.85
C LEU A 321 -0.35 -17.10 -17.42
N ILE A 322 -1.26 -16.81 -16.51
CA ILE A 322 -1.10 -16.97 -15.06
C ILE A 322 -2.26 -17.82 -14.55
N GLY A 323 -1.96 -18.95 -13.93
CA GLY A 323 -2.92 -19.84 -13.28
C GLY A 323 -2.68 -19.91 -11.78
N ASP A 324 -3.57 -19.34 -10.99
CA ASP A 324 -3.50 -19.33 -9.53
C ASP A 324 -4.36 -20.42 -8.95
N LEU A 325 -3.80 -21.22 -8.06
CA LEU A 325 -4.49 -22.22 -7.27
C LEU A 325 -4.31 -21.92 -5.77
N TRP A 326 -5.37 -21.43 -5.15
CA TRP A 326 -5.39 -21.08 -3.74
C TRP A 326 -5.60 -22.32 -2.87
N ALA A 327 -4.61 -22.67 -2.06
CA ALA A 327 -4.73 -23.78 -1.11
C ALA A 327 -5.63 -23.37 0.08
N SER A 328 -5.47 -22.13 0.54
CA SER A 328 -6.22 -21.51 1.64
C SER A 328 -6.73 -20.12 1.25
N SER A 329 -7.36 -19.40 2.16
CA SER A 329 -7.72 -17.99 1.97
C SER A 329 -6.53 -17.02 1.98
N HIS A 330 -5.33 -17.51 2.32
CA HIS A 330 -4.11 -16.71 2.56
C HIS A 330 -2.94 -17.11 1.67
N SER A 331 -2.95 -18.33 1.12
CA SER A 331 -1.81 -18.88 0.41
C SER A 331 -2.22 -19.76 -0.75
N GLY A 332 -1.40 -19.75 -1.79
CA GLY A 332 -1.63 -20.48 -3.01
C GLY A 332 -0.35 -20.75 -3.78
N VAL A 333 -0.51 -21.44 -4.91
CA VAL A 333 0.54 -21.67 -5.88
C VAL A 333 0.08 -21.10 -7.21
N ARG A 334 0.97 -20.37 -7.85
CA ARG A 334 0.80 -19.83 -9.20
C ARG A 334 1.67 -20.59 -10.17
N LEU A 335 1.09 -20.92 -11.31
CA LEU A 335 1.82 -21.38 -12.49
C LEU A 335 1.79 -20.25 -13.51
N ARG A 336 2.93 -19.86 -14.03
CA ARG A 336 3.01 -18.84 -15.08
C ARG A 336 3.79 -19.39 -16.26
N VAL A 337 3.31 -19.10 -17.46
CA VAL A 337 4.04 -19.34 -18.70
C VAL A 337 3.99 -18.10 -19.56
N GLY A 338 5.05 -17.79 -20.28
CA GLY A 338 5.07 -16.59 -21.10
C GLY A 338 6.20 -16.51 -22.10
N VAL A 339 6.18 -15.40 -22.83
CA VAL A 339 7.16 -15.04 -23.83
C VAL A 339 7.50 -13.55 -23.70
N SER A 340 8.77 -13.21 -23.83
CA SER A 340 9.23 -11.81 -23.89
C SER A 340 10.45 -11.69 -24.80
N ASN A 341 10.73 -10.48 -25.31
CA ASN A 341 11.95 -10.22 -26.05
C ASN A 341 13.19 -10.31 -25.14
N LEU A 342 14.34 -10.60 -25.76
CA LEU A 342 15.65 -10.58 -25.11
C LEU A 342 16.65 -9.93 -26.08
N TRP A 343 17.14 -8.73 -25.74
CA TRP A 343 18.08 -7.98 -26.57
C TRP A 343 19.46 -7.94 -25.95
N SER A 344 20.46 -8.47 -26.65
CA SER A 344 21.82 -8.62 -26.11
C SER A 344 22.89 -8.41 -27.20
N ASP A 345 22.64 -7.49 -28.11
CA ASP A 345 23.54 -7.12 -29.21
C ASP A 345 24.87 -6.55 -28.72
N LYS A 346 24.91 -5.85 -27.58
CA LYS A 346 26.14 -5.29 -27.00
C LYS A 346 26.88 -6.25 -26.08
N VAL A 347 26.26 -7.36 -25.68
CA VAL A 347 26.83 -8.31 -24.71
C VAL A 347 27.22 -9.63 -25.39
N VAL A 348 26.31 -10.27 -26.13
CA VAL A 348 26.59 -11.52 -26.87
C VAL A 348 26.39 -11.40 -28.39
N LYS A 349 26.18 -10.18 -28.91
CA LYS A 349 25.96 -9.90 -30.35
C LYS A 349 24.78 -10.68 -30.94
N SER A 350 23.75 -10.91 -30.13
CA SER A 350 22.58 -11.65 -30.55
C SER A 350 21.33 -11.20 -29.79
N SER A 351 20.16 -11.44 -30.36
CA SER A 351 18.85 -11.09 -29.78
C SER A 351 17.82 -12.13 -30.18
N GLY A 352 16.73 -12.20 -29.43
CA GLY A 352 15.66 -13.15 -29.69
C GLY A 352 14.50 -12.99 -28.72
N VAL A 353 13.94 -14.12 -28.32
CA VAL A 353 12.86 -14.18 -27.33
C VAL A 353 13.18 -15.22 -26.26
N ARG A 354 12.68 -14.99 -25.06
CA ARG A 354 12.72 -15.96 -23.96
C ARG A 354 11.32 -16.54 -23.76
N LEU A 355 11.23 -17.86 -23.71
CA LEU A 355 10.05 -18.58 -23.24
C LEU A 355 10.30 -18.97 -21.80
N PHE A 356 9.37 -18.68 -20.90
CA PHE A 356 9.56 -18.99 -19.48
C PHE A 356 8.36 -19.73 -18.92
N ALA A 357 8.63 -20.55 -17.90
CA ALA A 357 7.63 -21.24 -17.10
C ALA A 357 8.07 -21.23 -15.63
N THR A 358 7.23 -20.74 -14.73
CA THR A 358 7.54 -20.57 -13.30
C THR A 358 6.48 -21.22 -12.42
N ILE A 359 6.93 -21.63 -11.23
CA ILE A 359 6.08 -21.98 -10.10
C ILE A 359 6.34 -20.93 -9.02
N GLU A 360 5.29 -20.26 -8.60
CA GLU A 360 5.31 -19.10 -7.71
C GLU A 360 4.47 -19.41 -6.47
N TRP A 361 5.00 -19.13 -5.28
CA TRP A 361 4.24 -19.19 -4.04
C TRP A 361 3.53 -17.85 -3.81
N LEU A 362 2.21 -17.90 -3.58
CA LEU A 362 1.37 -16.72 -3.37
C LEU A 362 1.04 -16.54 -1.89
N VAL A 363 1.06 -15.28 -1.44
CA VAL A 363 0.58 -14.88 -0.11
C VAL A 363 -0.32 -13.66 -0.24
N ASP A 364 -1.56 -13.78 0.23
CA ASP A 364 -2.50 -12.67 0.35
C ASP A 364 -2.06 -11.75 1.50
N ARG A 365 -1.56 -10.56 1.15
CA ARG A 365 -0.94 -9.64 2.11
C ARG A 365 -1.95 -9.07 3.10
N ASP A 366 -3.18 -8.84 2.65
CA ASP A 366 -4.18 -8.12 3.43
C ASP A 366 -4.70 -8.96 4.61
N LYS A 367 -4.47 -10.27 4.58
CA LYS A 367 -4.92 -11.22 5.60
C LYS A 367 -3.79 -11.88 6.42
N VAL A 368 -2.53 -11.47 6.20
CA VAL A 368 -1.38 -11.88 7.03
C VAL A 368 -1.07 -10.83 8.12
N ILE A 369 -1.71 -9.66 8.05
CA ILE A 369 -1.53 -8.54 8.99
C ILE A 369 -2.67 -8.48 10.04
N GLU A 370 -3.67 -9.36 9.94
CA GLU A 370 -4.59 -9.68 11.05
C GLU A 370 -3.93 -10.64 12.04
#